data_AF-A0A3B8Z3R2-F1
#
_entry.id   AF-A0A3B8Z3R2-F1
#
_cell.length_a   1.000
_cell.length_b   1.000
_cell.length_c   1.000
_cell.angle_alpha   90.00
_cell.angle_beta   90.00
_cell.angle_gamma   90.00
#
_symmetry.space_group_name_H-M   'P 1'
#
loop_
_entity.id
_entity.type
_entity.pdbx_description
1 polymer ?
#
loop_
_entity_poly.entity_id
_entity_poly.type
_entity_poly.pdbx_seq_one_letter_code
_entity_poly.pdbx_strand_id
1 'polypeptide(L)'
;IHDDMLYVVDSESRQVEGQYGYNPGWHRGIYVGTLNGDIIDFIPDPNPHDGTSFPEGIAVDDNGVIWGASVGDRKVTKYVRN
;
A
#
# COMPACT_ATOMS: atom_id res chain seq x y z
N ILE A 1 -13.37 -2.01 2.18
CA ILE A 1 -14.23 -1.45 1.12
C ILE A 1 -14.94 -0.27 1.75
N HIS A 2 -14.74 0.90 1.18
CA HIS A 2 -15.35 2.16 1.57
C HIS A 2 -15.76 2.86 0.27
N ASP A 3 -16.97 3.38 0.15
CA ASP A 3 -17.48 4.03 -1.07
C ASP A 3 -17.24 3.26 -2.38
N ASP A 4 -17.46 1.94 -2.38
CA ASP A 4 -17.20 1.05 -3.52
C ASP A 4 -15.75 1.10 -4.06
N MET A 5 -14.80 1.40 -3.17
CA MET A 5 -13.36 1.39 -3.44
C MET A 5 -12.65 0.23 -2.74
N LEU A 6 -11.66 -0.31 -3.45
CA LEU A 6 -10.68 -1.27 -2.95
C LEU A 6 -9.39 -0.53 -2.60
N TYR A 7 -8.88 -0.78 -1.39
CA TYR A 7 -7.59 -0.27 -0.92
C TYR A 7 -6.69 -1.47 -0.66
N VAL A 8 -5.56 -1.52 -1.36
CA VAL A 8 -4.61 -2.63 -1.29
C VAL A 8 -3.27 -2.10 -0.84
N VAL A 9 -2.69 -2.80 0.10
CA VAL A 9 -1.35 -2.55 0.57
C VAL A 9 -0.39 -3.55 -0.06
N ASP A 10 0.71 -3.04 -0.61
CA ASP A 10 1.84 -3.83 -1.06
C ASP A 10 3.09 -3.39 -0.30
N SER A 11 3.55 -4.21 0.64
CA SER A 11 4.71 -3.91 1.47
C SER A 11 5.94 -4.77 1.13
N GLU A 12 5.80 -5.71 0.19
CA GLU A 12 6.78 -6.77 -0.01
C GLU A 12 7.19 -6.97 -1.47
N SER A 13 6.54 -6.33 -2.46
CA SER A 13 6.97 -6.44 -3.86
C SER A 13 8.44 -6.04 -4.04
N ARG A 14 9.15 -6.82 -4.87
CA ARG A 14 10.57 -6.65 -5.21
C ARG A 14 10.81 -6.89 -6.70
N GLN A 15 11.81 -6.20 -7.24
CA GLN A 15 12.18 -6.30 -8.66
C GLN A 15 13.28 -7.33 -8.93
N VAL A 16 13.92 -7.89 -7.90
CA VAL A 16 15.08 -8.77 -8.06
C VAL A 16 14.63 -10.23 -8.14
N GLU A 17 14.91 -10.87 -9.28
CA GLU A 17 14.61 -12.28 -9.52
C GLU A 17 15.23 -13.19 -8.45
N GLY A 18 14.46 -14.18 -7.99
CA GLY A 18 14.89 -15.15 -6.98
C GLY A 18 14.81 -14.67 -5.52
N GLN A 19 14.43 -13.40 -5.27
CA GLN A 19 14.15 -12.93 -3.91
C GLN A 19 12.69 -13.20 -3.50
N TYR A 20 12.46 -13.32 -2.18
CA TYR A 20 11.09 -13.33 -1.63
C TYR A 20 10.31 -12.09 -2.10
N GLY A 21 9.04 -12.26 -2.50
CA GLY A 21 8.24 -11.16 -3.02
C GLY A 21 8.69 -10.66 -4.41
N TYR A 22 9.40 -11.46 -5.21
CA TYR A 22 9.70 -11.11 -6.60
C TYR A 22 8.41 -10.90 -7.40
N ASN A 23 8.15 -9.64 -7.76
CA ASN A 23 6.95 -9.17 -8.43
C ASN A 23 7.32 -8.03 -9.41
N PRO A 24 7.90 -8.37 -10.58
CA PRO A 24 8.41 -7.37 -11.51
C PRO A 24 7.27 -6.49 -12.05
N GLY A 25 7.50 -5.17 -12.09
CA GLY A 25 6.53 -4.16 -12.53
C GLY A 25 5.62 -3.60 -11.43
N TRP A 26 5.55 -4.25 -10.26
CA TRP A 26 4.78 -3.78 -9.10
C TRP A 26 5.65 -3.10 -8.05
N HIS A 27 5.09 -2.11 -7.38
CA HIS A 27 5.84 -1.21 -6.51
C HIS A 27 5.18 -1.19 -5.13
N ARG A 28 6.00 -1.24 -4.07
CA ARG A 28 5.48 -1.13 -2.70
C ARG A 28 4.75 0.21 -2.53
N GLY A 29 3.63 0.18 -1.82
CA GLY A 29 2.73 1.32 -1.70
C GLY A 29 1.31 0.94 -1.31
N ILE A 30 0.41 1.91 -1.44
CA ILE A 30 -1.03 1.73 -1.30
C ILE A 30 -1.67 1.98 -2.67
N TYR A 31 -2.29 0.94 -3.23
CA TYR A 31 -3.10 1.03 -4.43
C TYR A 31 -4.55 1.34 -4.04
N VAL A 32 -5.16 2.28 -4.75
CA VAL A 32 -6.58 2.59 -4.64
C VAL A 32 -7.24 2.28 -5.96
N GLY A 33 -8.27 1.44 -5.94
CA GLY A 33 -8.91 0.97 -7.17
C GLY A 33 -10.41 0.73 -7.02
N THR A 34 -11.07 0.56 -8.17
CA THR A 34 -12.49 0.22 -8.22
C THR A 34 -12.71 -1.25 -7.89
N LEU A 35 -13.95 -1.64 -7.56
CA LEU A 35 -14.30 -3.06 -7.40
C LEU A 35 -14.12 -3.90 -8.68
N ASN A 36 -14.01 -3.27 -9.85
CA ASN A 36 -13.74 -3.94 -11.12
C ASN A 36 -12.24 -4.22 -11.34
N GLY A 37 -11.37 -3.74 -10.45
CA GLY A 37 -9.93 -3.96 -10.50
C GLY A 37 -9.13 -2.86 -11.21
N ASP A 38 -9.76 -1.75 -11.57
CA ASP A 38 -9.04 -0.61 -12.14
C ASP A 38 -8.31 0.15 -11.02
N ILE A 39 -7.01 0.38 -11.18
CA ILE A 39 -6.24 1.24 -10.27
C ILE A 39 -6.48 2.70 -10.67
N ILE A 40 -6.94 3.51 -9.73
CA ILE A 40 -7.26 4.93 -9.96
C ILE A 40 -6.36 5.89 -9.17
N ASP A 41 -5.64 5.40 -8.16
CA ASP A 41 -4.63 6.18 -7.43
C ASP A 41 -3.57 5.24 -6.82
N PHE A 42 -2.40 5.81 -6.51
CA PHE A 42 -1.29 5.09 -5.91
C PHE A 42 -0.46 6.00 -4.99
N ILE A 43 -0.27 5.56 -3.75
CA ILE A 43 0.62 6.20 -2.77
C ILE A 43 1.90 5.34 -2.68
N PRO A 44 3.03 5.78 -3.27
CA PRO A 44 4.24 4.97 -3.28
C PRO A 44 4.91 4.89 -1.91
N ASP A 45 5.52 3.75 -1.61
CA ASP A 45 6.57 3.68 -0.59
C ASP A 45 7.77 4.54 -1.05
N PRO A 46 8.11 5.64 -0.34
CA PRO A 46 9.19 6.52 -0.76
C PRO A 46 10.58 5.92 -0.57
N ASN A 47 10.72 4.86 0.23
CA ASN A 47 12.00 4.23 0.51
C ASN A 47 11.84 2.72 0.76
N PRO A 48 11.62 1.90 -0.29
CA PRO A 48 11.51 0.44 -0.14
C PRO A 48 12.76 -0.16 0.49
N HIS A 49 12.60 -0.89 1.59
CA HIS A 49 13.73 -1.49 2.32
C HIS A 49 13.34 -2.79 3.03
N ASP A 50 14.35 -3.58 3.43
CA ASP A 50 14.20 -4.80 4.23
C ASP A 50 13.15 -5.82 3.71
N GLY A 51 12.70 -6.68 4.62
CA GLY A 51 11.67 -7.71 4.41
C GLY A 51 10.30 -7.13 4.08
N THR A 52 9.96 -6.00 4.70
CA THR A 52 8.70 -5.29 4.52
C THR A 52 8.93 -3.83 4.85
N SER A 53 8.29 -2.93 4.11
CA SER A 53 8.32 -1.48 4.34
C SER A 53 7.00 -0.87 3.86
N PHE A 54 6.69 0.34 4.32
CA PHE A 54 5.34 0.91 4.17
C PHE A 54 4.30 0.09 4.97
N PRO A 55 3.01 0.49 5.02
CA PRO A 55 2.01 -0.26 5.77
C PRO A 55 1.89 -1.71 5.28
N GLU A 56 1.47 -2.64 6.14
CA GLU A 56 0.98 -3.99 5.83
C GLU A 56 -0.51 -4.10 6.16
N GLY A 57 -0.98 -3.30 7.13
CA GLY A 57 -2.38 -3.14 7.47
C GLY A 57 -2.91 -1.78 7.02
N ILE A 58 -4.18 -1.73 6.62
CA ILE A 58 -4.86 -0.51 6.20
C ILE A 58 -6.27 -0.42 6.77
N ALA A 59 -6.66 0.78 7.16
CA ALA A 59 -8.03 1.16 7.45
C ALA A 59 -8.34 2.49 6.75
N VAL A 60 -9.62 2.69 6.42
CA VAL A 60 -10.11 3.94 5.84
C VAL A 60 -11.28 4.38 6.69
N ASP A 61 -11.29 5.64 7.14
CA ASP A 61 -12.40 6.21 7.91
C ASP A 61 -13.43 6.91 7.02
N ASP A 62 -14.55 7.31 7.62
CA ASP A 62 -15.71 7.92 6.93
C ASP A 62 -15.38 9.24 6.20
N ASN A 63 -14.24 9.87 6.48
CA ASN A 63 -13.77 11.07 5.77
C ASN A 63 -12.81 10.74 4.61
N GLY A 64 -12.63 9.45 4.30
CA GLY A 64 -11.68 8.98 3.29
C GLY A 64 -10.22 9.09 3.71
N VAL A 65 -9.92 9.30 5.00
CA VAL A 65 -8.55 9.28 5.50
C VAL A 65 -8.05 7.84 5.54
N ILE A 66 -6.86 7.62 5.00
CA ILE A 66 -6.20 6.32 5.03
C ILE A 66 -5.26 6.24 6.24
N TRP A 67 -5.40 5.17 7.01
CA TRP A 67 -4.53 4.83 8.14
C TRP A 67 -3.77 3.55 7.80
N GLY A 68 -2.44 3.64 7.78
CA GLY A 68 -1.56 2.51 7.50
C GLY A 68 -0.79 2.07 8.74
N ALA A 69 -0.79 0.78 9.04
CA ALA A 69 0.01 0.17 10.10
C ALA A 69 1.23 -0.54 9.50
N SER A 70 2.42 -0.04 9.80
CA SER A 70 3.71 -0.58 9.34
C SER A 70 4.39 -1.41 10.43
N VAL A 71 4.61 -2.69 10.16
CA VAL A 71 5.31 -3.66 11.01
C VAL A 71 6.82 -3.45 10.90
N GLY A 72 7.35 -3.36 9.68
CA GLY A 72 8.78 -3.09 9.45
C GLY A 72 9.22 -1.76 10.06
N ASP A 73 8.49 -0.69 9.73
CA ASP A 73 8.79 0.66 10.20
C ASP A 73 8.32 0.93 11.66
N ARG A 74 7.54 0.02 12.24
CA ARG A 74 6.97 0.12 13.60
C ARG A 74 6.22 1.44 13.85
N LYS A 75 5.41 1.87 12.88
CA LYS A 75 4.68 3.15 12.93
C LYS A 75 3.27 3.01 12.38
N VAL A 76 2.41 3.96 12.76
CA VAL A 76 1.11 4.19 12.14
C VAL A 76 1.18 5.52 11.38
N THR A 77 0.80 5.51 10.10
CA THR A 77 0.84 6.68 9.23
C THR A 77 -0.57 7.08 8.82
N LYS A 78 -0.84 8.39 8.82
CA LYS A 78 -2.08 8.98 8.31
C LYS A 78 -1.82 9.60 6.95
N TYR A 79 -2.63 9.26 5.95
CA TYR A 79 -2.61 9.87 4.62
C TYR A 79 -3.93 10.62 4.39
N VAL A 80 -3.81 11.89 4.00
CA VAL A 80 -4.93 12.77 3.70
C VAL A 80 -4.73 13.32 2.31
N ARG A 81 -5.76 13.27 1.47
CA ARG A 81 -5.75 13.88 0.15
C ARG A 81 -5.97 15.38 0.29
N ASN A 82 -5.10 16.17 -0.34
CA ASN A 82 -5.22 17.64 -0.41
C ASN A 82 -6.04 18.07 -1.63
#